data_AF-U2QCE1-F1
#
_entry.id   AF-U2QCE1-F1
#
_cell.length_a   1.000
_cell.length_b   1.000
_cell.length_c   1.000
_cell.angle_alpha   90.00
_cell.angle_beta   90.00
_cell.angle_gamma   90.00
#
_symmetry.space_group_name_H-M   'P 1'
#
loop_
_entity.id
_entity.type
_entity.pdbx_description
1 polymer ?
#
loop_
_entity_poly.entity_id
_entity_poly.type
_entity_poly.pdbx_seq_one_letter_code
_entity_poly.pdbx_strand_id
1 'polypeptide(L)' 'MFDIPILFIIFKRKETALQSFQRIKEIKPSRLYIACDGERKQVSGEDKQVILHLSHT' A
#
# COMPACT_ATOMS: atom_id res chain seq x y z
N MET A 1 -8.49 -20.04 0.30
CA MET A 1 -9.07 -18.68 0.31
C MET A 1 -8.99 -18.22 1.75
N PHE A 2 -8.48 -17.00 2.00
CA PHE A 2 -8.28 -16.52 3.37
C PHE A 2 -9.45 -15.61 3.74
N ASP A 3 -10.37 -16.06 4.59
CA ASP A 3 -11.67 -15.40 4.72
C ASP A 3 -11.65 -14.11 5.55
N ILE A 4 -10.51 -13.79 6.18
CA ILE A 4 -10.33 -12.59 6.99
C ILE A 4 -9.95 -11.41 6.09
N PRO A 5 -10.70 -10.30 6.12
CA PRO A 5 -10.33 -9.07 5.41
C PRO A 5 -9.01 -8.48 5.91
N ILE A 6 -8.21 -7.93 5.00
CA ILE A 6 -6.93 -7.29 5.33
C ILE A 6 -6.98 -5.80 4.96
N LEU A 7 -6.56 -4.93 5.89
CA LEU A 7 -6.24 -3.53 5.61
C LEU A 7 -4.73 -3.38 5.50
N PHE A 8 -4.25 -2.99 4.32
CA PHE A 8 -2.84 -2.76 4.04
C PHE A 8 -2.54 -1.26 3.95
N ILE A 9 -1.85 -0.74 4.97
CA ILE A 9 -1.51 0.69 5.09
C ILE A 9 -0.08 0.90 4.58
N ILE A 10 0.07 1.82 3.63
CA ILE A 10 1.35 2.12 2.97
C ILE A 10 1.66 3.62 3.03
N PHE A 11 2.93 3.96 2.84
CA PHE A 11 3.40 5.35 2.84
C PHE A 11 4.34 5.60 1.66
N LYS A 12 5.63 5.86 1.92
CA LYS A 12 6.63 6.23 0.89
C LYS A 12 7.65 5.16 0.51
N ARG A 13 7.54 3.94 1.05
CA ARG A 13 8.50 2.85 0.81
C ARG A 13 7.99 1.89 -0.26
N LYS A 14 8.09 2.29 -1.52
CA LYS A 14 7.52 1.55 -2.68
C LYS A 14 7.99 0.10 -2.75
N GLU A 15 9.28 -0.16 -2.69
CA GLU A 15 9.85 -1.50 -2.87
C GLU A 15 9.40 -2.44 -1.74
N THR A 16 9.44 -1.97 -0.50
CA THR A 16 8.99 -2.75 0.66
C THR A 16 7.47 -2.99 0.63
N ALA A 17 6.70 -2.00 0.20
CA ALA A 17 5.25 -2.14 0.04
C ALA A 17 4.91 -3.19 -1.04
N LEU A 18 5.62 -3.19 -2.17
CA LEU A 18 5.44 -4.18 -3.24
C LEU A 18 5.78 -5.61 -2.79
N GLN A 19 6.87 -5.79 -2.05
CA GLN A 19 7.24 -7.11 -1.49
C GLN A 19 6.15 -7.65 -0.56
N SER A 20 5.62 -6.79 0.33
CA SER A 20 4.54 -7.17 1.24
C SER A 20 3.24 -7.46 0.50
N PHE A 21 2.91 -6.63 -0.49
CA PHE A 21 1.72 -6.80 -1.34
C PHE A 21 1.73 -8.12 -2.11
N GLN A 22 2.89 -8.52 -2.66
CA GLN A 22 3.03 -9.81 -3.34
C GLN A 22 2.67 -10.98 -2.41
N ARG A 23 3.14 -10.95 -1.15
CA ARG A 23 2.83 -12.01 -0.18
C ARG A 23 1.37 -12.02 0.25
N ILE A 24 0.76 -10.85 0.41
CA ILE A 24 -0.67 -10.75 0.71
C ILE A 24 -1.53 -11.30 -0.46
N LYS A 25 -1.11 -11.10 -1.72
CA LYS A 25 -1.82 -11.67 -2.88
C LYS A 25 -1.76 -13.20 -2.92
N GLU A 26 -0.66 -13.83 -2.50
CA GLU A 26 -0.49 -15.29 -2.51
C GLU A 26 -1.58 -16.00 -1.70
N ILE A 27 -2.00 -15.43 -0.57
CA ILE A 27 -2.99 -16.03 0.33
C ILE A 27 -4.45 -15.77 -0.07
N LYS A 28 -4.69 -14.87 -1.05
CA LYS A 28 -6.02 -14.53 -1.59
C LYS A 28 -7.05 -14.20 -0.49
N PRO A 29 -6.90 -13.05 0.20
CA PRO A 29 -7.87 -12.62 1.20
C PRO A 29 -9.24 -12.39 0.58
N SER A 30 -10.30 -12.61 1.35
CA SER A 30 -11.69 -12.36 0.95
C SER A 30 -11.91 -10.92 0.51
N ARG A 31 -11.21 -9.98 1.15
CA ARG A 31 -11.13 -8.57 0.79
C ARG A 31 -9.75 -8.02 1.14
N LEU A 32 -9.21 -7.20 0.25
CA LEU A 32 -7.98 -6.45 0.48
C LEU A 32 -8.26 -4.96 0.31
N TYR A 33 -8.17 -4.22 1.41
CA TYR A 33 -8.23 -2.76 1.43
C TYR A 33 -6.81 -2.21 1.40
N ILE A 34 -6.58 -1.14 0.65
CA ILE A 34 -5.29 -0.45 0.59
C ILE A 34 -5.51 1.01 0.94
N ALA A 35 -4.76 1.50 1.92
CA ALA A 35 -4.78 2.90 2.33
C ALA A 35 -3.37 3.48 2.24
N CYS A 36 -3.23 4.70 1.74
CA CYS A 36 -1.94 5.40 1.72
C CYS A 36 -2.05 6.71 2.49
N ASP A 37 -1.14 6.92 3.43
CA ASP A 37 -0.98 8.23 4.06
C ASP A 37 -0.39 9.22 3.05
N GLY A 38 -0.97 10.42 2.99
CA GLY A 38 -0.46 11.52 2.17
C GLY A 38 0.87 12.08 2.67
N GLU A 39 1.50 12.95 1.89
CA GLU A 39 2.76 13.58 2.25
C GLU A 39 2.64 14.46 3.50
N ARG A 40 3.71 14.49 4.29
CA ARG A 40 3.78 15.42 5.42
C ARG A 40 4.27 16.76 4.87
N LYS A 41 3.40 17.77 4.93
CA LYS A 41 3.63 19.11 4.35
C LYS A 41 4.94 19.78 4.79
N GLN A 42 5.47 19.40 5.95
CA GLN A 42 6.71 19.92 6.52
C GLN A 42 7.99 19.23 6.00
N VAL A 43 7.89 18.18 5.17
CA VAL A 43 9.03 17.45 4.62
C VAL A 43 9.14 17.70 3.13
N SER A 44 10.15 18.48 2.73
CA SER A 44 10.38 18.83 1.33
C SER A 44 10.64 17.59 0.47
N GLY A 45 9.96 17.50 -0.68
CA GLY A 45 10.12 16.42 -1.67
C GLY A 45 9.41 15.12 -1.31
N GLU A 46 8.63 15.07 -0.22
CA GLU A 46 7.85 13.88 0.15
C GLU A 46 6.61 13.68 -0.73
N ASP A 47 6.07 14.76 -1.28
CA ASP A 47 4.99 14.78 -2.30
C ASP A 47 5.29 13.88 -3.51
N LYS A 48 6.57 13.73 -3.87
CA LYS A 48 7.03 12.91 -4.99
C LYS A 48 7.34 11.46 -4.62
N GLN A 49 7.39 11.15 -3.32
CA GLN A 49 7.81 9.85 -2.79
C GLN A 49 6.65 9.04 -2.24
N VAL A 50 5.58 9.70 -1.81
CA VAL A 50 4.37 9.02 -1.33
C VAL A 50 3.69 8.29 -2.48
N ILE A 51 3.21 7.08 -2.20
CA ILE A 51 2.53 6.22 -3.17
C ILE A 51 1.07 6.68 -3.29
N LEU A 52 0.85 7.85 -3.90
CA LEU A 52 -0.48 8.46 -4.04
C LEU A 52 -1.38 7.76 -5.07
N HIS A 53 -0.82 6.92 -5.95
CA HIS A 53 -1.58 6.27 -7.01
C HIS A 53 -1.07 4.83 -7.23
N LEU A 54 -1.77 3.86 -6.64
CA LEU A 54 -1.73 2.48 -7.13
C LEU A 54 -2.88 2.35 -8.14
N SER A 55 -2.64 2.78 -9.38
CA SER A 55 -3.56 2.49 -10.49
C SER A 55 -3.58 0.99 -10.71
N HIS A 56 -4.63 0.33 -10.21
CA HIS A 56 -4.98 -1.03 -10.56
C HIS A 56 -5.67 -1.01 -11.93
N THR A 57 -4.92 -1.32 -12.99
CA THR A 57 -5.43 -2.09 -14.13
C THR A 57 -5.27 -3.57 -13.86
#